data_AF-A0A0M9WE16-F1
#
_entry.id   AF-A0A0M9WE16-F1
#
_cell.length_a   1.000
_cell.length_b   1.000
_cell.length_c   1.000
_cell.angle_alpha   90.00
_cell.angle_beta   90.00
_cell.angle_gamma   90.00
#
_symmetry.space_group_name_H-M   'P 1'
#
loop_
_entity.id
_entity.type
_entity.pdbx_description
1 polymer ?
#
loop_
_entity_poly.entity_id
_entity_poly.type
_entity_poly.pdbx_seq_one_letter_code
_entity_poly.pdbx_strand_id
1 'polypeptide(L)'
;MRLLTSDSSNSSNNYSSTILGPSRLWSGGFLMACRYQQLTDMLDYFGVGYRNENVLYWHNTLMHMHMSLEEIQLFAVSLEQSESADQIPPAIEAWSSSKEGRQAVWHAAQIIRELRALAPQCLRDFTAVALYHSTLALWAYGMGVADLTGTATAKVPIWLDSPETEHVQRSISFGRGQPMLHGETPEVSAVDLCDSTTVLTVALCITIIAALMPMNPLWWSILCTLFMSYSR
;
A
#
# COMPACT_ATOMS: atom_id res chain seq x y z
N MET A 1 75.74 -14.16 -29.89
CA MET A 1 74.97 -14.80 -28.81
C MET A 1 73.50 -14.50 -29.08
N ARG A 2 72.71 -15.56 -29.31
CA ARG A 2 71.34 -15.53 -29.87
C ARG A 2 70.36 -14.77 -28.97
N LEU A 3 69.45 -14.00 -29.55
CA LEU A 3 68.06 -13.90 -29.09
C LEU A 3 67.11 -13.89 -30.29
N LEU A 4 66.07 -14.71 -30.16
CA LEU A 4 65.11 -15.12 -31.16
C LEU A 4 64.00 -14.07 -31.36
N THR A 5 63.62 -13.80 -32.61
CA THR A 5 62.29 -13.29 -32.95
C THR A 5 61.59 -14.38 -33.77
N SER A 6 60.57 -15.01 -33.21
CA SER A 6 59.66 -15.89 -33.94
C SER A 6 58.37 -15.15 -34.24
N ASP A 7 58.09 -15.05 -35.53
CA ASP A 7 56.80 -14.72 -36.14
C ASP A 7 55.68 -15.71 -35.79
N SER A 8 54.47 -15.35 -36.22
CA SER A 8 53.21 -16.11 -36.32
C SER A 8 52.23 -15.87 -35.16
N SER A 9 50.93 -15.65 -35.37
CA SER A 9 50.09 -15.73 -36.57
C SER A 9 48.77 -15.00 -36.29
N ASN A 10 48.39 -14.10 -37.18
CA ASN A 10 47.09 -13.43 -37.17
C ASN A 10 46.07 -14.37 -37.84
N SER A 11 45.16 -14.97 -37.07
CA SER A 11 44.08 -15.81 -37.60
C SER A 11 42.74 -15.12 -37.44
N SER A 12 42.30 -14.57 -38.57
CA SER A 12 40.95 -14.12 -38.83
C SER A 12 39.96 -15.26 -38.60
N ASN A 13 38.94 -15.04 -37.76
CA ASN A 13 37.74 -15.87 -37.77
C ASN A 13 36.51 -14.97 -37.72
N ASN A 14 35.98 -14.74 -38.93
CA ASN A 14 34.66 -14.19 -39.18
C ASN A 14 33.60 -15.22 -38.75
N TYR A 15 32.77 -14.85 -37.77
CA TYR A 15 31.45 -15.46 -37.59
C TYR A 15 30.42 -14.34 -37.56
N SER A 16 30.04 -13.88 -38.75
CA SER A 16 28.78 -13.17 -38.94
C SER A 16 27.65 -14.18 -38.88
N SER A 17 26.83 -14.11 -37.84
CA SER A 17 25.43 -14.58 -37.89
C SER A 17 24.52 -13.51 -37.31
N THR A 18 24.19 -12.56 -38.17
CA THR A 18 23.06 -11.66 -38.00
C THR A 18 21.78 -12.49 -38.05
N ILE A 19 21.13 -12.71 -36.90
CA ILE A 19 19.67 -12.89 -36.84
C ILE A 19 19.13 -11.84 -35.87
N LEU A 20 18.78 -10.69 -36.45
CA LEU A 20 17.84 -9.75 -35.86
C LEU A 20 16.48 -10.44 -35.73
N GLY A 21 16.04 -10.61 -34.49
CA GLY A 21 14.63 -10.75 -34.15
C GLY A 21 14.37 -9.90 -32.91
N PRO A 22 13.71 -8.73 -33.01
CA PRO A 22 13.25 -8.00 -31.84
C PRO A 22 11.97 -8.68 -31.36
N SER A 23 12.10 -9.88 -30.80
CA SER A 23 10.97 -10.59 -30.22
C SER A 23 11.18 -10.70 -28.72
N ARG A 24 10.31 -10.00 -27.97
CA ARG A 24 9.78 -10.30 -26.62
C ARG A 24 10.00 -9.27 -25.51
N LEU A 25 10.67 -8.12 -25.75
CA LEU A 25 10.78 -7.11 -24.69
C LEU A 25 9.52 -6.25 -24.52
N TRP A 26 8.77 -5.97 -25.59
CA TRP A 26 7.57 -5.11 -25.55
C TRP A 26 6.28 -5.81 -25.14
N SER A 27 6.21 -7.14 -25.18
CA SER A 27 4.98 -7.86 -24.84
C SER A 27 4.83 -8.16 -23.36
N GLY A 28 5.89 -8.07 -22.54
CA GLY A 28 5.82 -8.37 -21.11
C GLY A 28 5.02 -7.33 -20.31
N GLY A 29 5.37 -6.05 -20.45
CA GLY A 29 4.73 -4.98 -19.69
C GLY A 29 3.25 -4.78 -20.01
N PHE A 30 2.90 -4.69 -21.29
CA PHE A 30 1.50 -4.48 -21.70
C PHE A 30 0.64 -5.74 -21.44
N LEU A 31 1.17 -6.94 -21.69
CA LEU A 31 0.43 -8.16 -21.39
C LEU A 31 0.21 -8.33 -19.88
N MET A 32 1.22 -8.07 -19.06
CA MET A 32 1.06 -8.12 -17.60
C MET A 32 0.09 -7.04 -17.11
N ALA A 33 0.13 -5.83 -17.67
CA ALA A 33 -0.85 -4.80 -17.37
C ALA A 33 -2.28 -5.21 -17.77
N CYS A 34 -2.47 -5.84 -18.95
CA CYS A 34 -3.77 -6.38 -19.36
C CYS A 34 -4.23 -7.53 -18.47
N ARG A 35 -3.32 -8.43 -18.08
CA ARG A 35 -3.64 -9.55 -17.17
C ARG A 35 -4.02 -9.03 -15.79
N TYR A 36 -3.29 -8.04 -15.30
CA TYR A 36 -3.59 -7.36 -14.06
C TYR A 36 -4.97 -6.71 -14.12
N GLN A 37 -5.24 -5.89 -15.15
CA GLN A 37 -6.55 -5.28 -15.34
C GLN A 37 -7.66 -6.33 -15.44
N GLN A 38 -7.45 -7.40 -16.20
CA GLN A 38 -8.41 -8.49 -16.33
C GLN A 38 -8.68 -9.19 -14.99
N LEU A 39 -7.66 -9.38 -14.17
CA LEU A 39 -7.81 -9.95 -12.83
C LEU A 39 -8.59 -9.00 -11.94
N THR A 40 -8.26 -7.71 -11.92
CA THR A 40 -8.99 -6.68 -11.18
C THR A 40 -10.45 -6.62 -11.61
N ASP A 41 -10.74 -6.63 -12.92
CA ASP A 41 -12.11 -6.62 -13.44
C ASP A 41 -12.87 -7.89 -13.02
N MET A 42 -12.26 -9.07 -13.13
CA MET A 42 -12.89 -10.33 -12.74
C MET A 42 -13.18 -10.37 -11.23
N LEU A 43 -12.24 -9.85 -10.46
CA LEU A 43 -12.38 -9.61 -9.05
C LEU A 43 -13.59 -8.67 -8.81
N ASP A 44 -13.69 -7.53 -9.50
CA ASP A 44 -14.77 -6.55 -9.29
C ASP A 44 -16.15 -7.18 -9.55
N TYR A 45 -16.26 -8.00 -10.60
CA TYR A 45 -17.46 -8.81 -10.86
C TYR A 45 -17.79 -9.75 -9.70
N PHE A 46 -16.80 -10.42 -9.11
CA PHE A 46 -17.00 -11.27 -7.95
C PHE A 46 -17.50 -10.47 -6.74
N GLY A 47 -16.94 -9.28 -6.51
CA GLY A 47 -17.38 -8.35 -5.47
C GLY A 47 -18.85 -7.94 -5.61
N VAL A 48 -19.32 -7.69 -6.84
CA VAL A 48 -20.74 -7.38 -7.12
C VAL A 48 -21.66 -8.57 -6.79
N GLY A 49 -21.21 -9.82 -7.00
CA GLY A 49 -22.01 -11.03 -6.78
C GLY A 49 -22.06 -11.56 -5.34
N TYR A 50 -21.01 -11.34 -4.54
CA TYR A 50 -20.83 -11.98 -3.21
C TYR A 50 -20.63 -10.99 -2.05
N ARG A 51 -21.21 -9.80 -2.21
CA ARG A 51 -20.98 -8.56 -1.47
C ARG A 51 -21.32 -8.54 0.03
N ASN A 52 -21.66 -9.66 0.67
CA ASN A 52 -22.10 -9.67 2.08
C ASN A 52 -21.21 -10.49 3.03
N GLU A 53 -20.68 -11.63 2.60
CA GLU A 53 -19.86 -12.50 3.49
C GLU A 53 -18.36 -12.36 3.23
N ASN A 54 -17.96 -11.89 2.05
CA ASN A 54 -16.57 -11.86 1.60
C ASN A 54 -16.00 -10.46 1.37
N VAL A 55 -16.68 -9.40 1.83
CA VAL A 55 -16.29 -8.00 1.57
C VAL A 55 -14.90 -7.67 2.10
N LEU A 56 -14.55 -8.19 3.27
CA LEU A 56 -13.22 -7.99 3.86
C LEU A 56 -12.13 -8.69 3.04
N TYR A 57 -12.36 -9.94 2.63
CA TYR A 57 -11.43 -10.67 1.76
C TYR A 57 -11.26 -9.96 0.42
N TRP A 58 -12.36 -9.50 -0.14
CA TRP A 58 -12.44 -8.74 -1.38
C TRP A 58 -11.57 -7.48 -1.35
N HIS A 59 -11.81 -6.59 -0.39
CA HIS A 59 -11.02 -5.37 -0.25
C HIS A 59 -9.57 -5.66 0.12
N ASN A 60 -9.31 -6.67 0.96
CA ASN A 60 -7.95 -7.06 1.29
C ASN A 60 -7.17 -7.54 0.06
N THR A 61 -7.77 -8.39 -0.78
CA THR A 61 -7.13 -8.86 -2.02
C THR A 61 -6.82 -7.71 -2.97
N LEU A 62 -7.79 -6.83 -3.22
CA LEU A 62 -7.58 -5.69 -4.11
C LEU A 62 -6.53 -4.72 -3.58
N MET A 63 -6.55 -4.43 -2.27
CA MET A 63 -5.53 -3.60 -1.64
C MET A 63 -4.14 -4.16 -1.97
N HIS A 64 -3.89 -5.45 -1.73
CA HIS A 64 -2.60 -6.09 -2.05
C HIS A 64 -2.30 -6.17 -3.55
N MET A 65 -3.30 -6.13 -4.43
CA MET A 65 -3.04 -6.00 -5.88
C MET A 65 -2.51 -4.62 -6.25
N HIS A 66 -2.83 -3.59 -5.47
CA HIS A 66 -2.46 -2.20 -5.74
C HIS A 66 -1.23 -1.71 -4.95
N MET A 67 -0.61 -2.57 -4.12
CA MET A 67 0.58 -2.24 -3.33
C MET A 67 1.47 -3.46 -3.04
N SER A 68 2.77 -3.22 -2.84
CA SER A 68 3.69 -4.24 -2.32
C SER A 68 3.75 -4.17 -0.80
N LEU A 69 3.24 -5.22 -0.13
CA LEU A 69 3.31 -5.30 1.34
C LEU A 69 4.77 -5.34 1.83
N GLU A 70 5.63 -6.04 1.10
CA GLU A 70 7.05 -6.18 1.45
C GLU A 70 7.77 -4.83 1.47
N GLU A 71 7.55 -3.98 0.46
CA GLU A 71 8.17 -2.65 0.38
C GLU A 71 7.67 -1.74 1.51
N ILE A 72 6.38 -1.80 1.82
CA ILE A 72 5.78 -1.01 2.89
C ILE A 72 6.30 -1.47 4.27
N GLN A 73 6.43 -2.78 4.49
CA GLN A 73 6.99 -3.33 5.72
C GLN A 73 8.48 -2.98 5.87
N LEU A 74 9.24 -3.04 4.78
CA LEU A 74 10.63 -2.63 4.77
C LEU A 74 10.77 -1.14 5.12
N PHE A 75 9.87 -0.29 4.60
CA PHE A 75 9.82 1.12 4.96
C PHE A 75 9.57 1.31 6.46
N ALA A 76 8.60 0.62 7.05
CA ALA A 76 8.32 0.69 8.48
C ALA A 76 9.56 0.32 9.32
N VAL A 77 10.23 -0.79 9.01
CA VAL A 77 11.45 -1.22 9.71
C VAL A 77 12.60 -0.22 9.53
N SER A 78 12.72 0.39 8.35
CA SER A 78 13.80 1.35 8.08
C SER A 78 13.70 2.60 8.96
N LEU A 79 12.47 3.07 9.24
CA LEU A 79 12.22 4.24 10.07
C LEU A 79 12.58 3.98 11.55
N GLU A 80 12.39 2.75 12.03
CA GLU A 80 12.76 2.34 13.41
C GLU A 80 14.27 2.37 13.65
N GLN A 81 15.06 2.11 12.60
CA GLN A 81 16.50 1.88 12.71
C GLN A 81 17.34 3.13 12.47
N SER A 82 16.76 4.20 11.92
CA SER A 82 17.48 5.40 11.54
C SER A 82 17.07 6.62 12.37
N GLU A 83 18.01 7.20 13.14
CA GLU A 83 17.80 8.49 13.83
C GLU A 83 17.90 9.71 12.89
N SER A 84 18.22 9.51 11.60
CA SER A 84 18.55 10.58 10.64
C SER A 84 17.97 10.40 9.23
N ALA A 85 17.17 9.37 8.98
CA ALA A 85 16.54 9.13 7.68
C ALA A 85 15.03 9.40 7.72
N ASP A 86 14.67 10.66 7.99
CA ASP A 86 13.33 11.19 7.73
C ASP A 86 12.96 11.18 6.23
N GLN A 87 13.84 10.68 5.36
CA GLN A 87 13.61 10.65 3.93
C GLN A 87 12.77 9.44 3.55
N ILE A 88 11.60 9.72 2.99
CA ILE A 88 10.70 8.72 2.44
C ILE A 88 11.38 7.99 1.27
N PRO A 89 11.32 6.65 1.21
CA PRO A 89 11.88 5.89 0.10
C PRO A 89 11.24 6.33 -1.23
N PRO A 90 12.03 6.50 -2.31
CA PRO A 90 11.49 6.92 -3.62
C PRO A 90 10.39 6.01 -4.17
N ALA A 91 10.42 4.72 -3.83
CA ALA A 91 9.37 3.77 -4.20
C ALA A 91 8.03 4.09 -3.52
N ILE A 92 8.04 4.48 -2.24
CA ILE A 92 6.84 4.87 -1.47
C ILE A 92 6.29 6.21 -1.96
N GLU A 93 7.17 7.17 -2.25
CA GLU A 93 6.79 8.45 -2.86
C GLU A 93 6.16 8.26 -4.26
N ALA A 94 6.77 7.44 -5.11
CA ALA A 94 6.23 7.13 -6.44
C ALA A 94 4.89 6.38 -6.37
N TRP A 95 4.75 5.43 -5.44
CA TRP A 95 3.52 4.68 -5.24
C TRP A 95 2.38 5.56 -4.70
N SER A 96 2.66 6.38 -3.68
CA SER A 96 1.66 7.27 -3.08
C SER A 96 1.13 8.35 -4.04
N SER A 97 1.94 8.75 -5.02
CA SER A 97 1.54 9.65 -6.11
C SER A 97 0.82 8.93 -7.26
N SER A 98 0.83 7.59 -7.31
CA SER A 98 0.24 6.79 -8.39
C SER A 98 -1.27 6.54 -8.23
N LYS A 99 -1.92 6.08 -9.31
CA LYS A 99 -3.34 5.67 -9.25
C LYS A 99 -3.50 4.44 -8.39
N GLU A 100 -2.56 3.50 -8.50
CA GLU A 100 -2.52 2.24 -7.75
C GLU A 100 -2.43 2.54 -6.25
N GLY A 101 -1.56 3.47 -5.80
CA GLY A 101 -1.52 3.88 -4.40
C GLY A 101 -2.87 4.40 -3.90
N ARG A 102 -3.57 5.21 -4.70
CA ARG A 102 -4.92 5.70 -4.38
C ARG A 102 -5.97 4.59 -4.34
N GLN A 103 -5.89 3.60 -5.21
CA GLN A 103 -6.78 2.43 -5.18
C GLN A 103 -6.53 1.57 -3.94
N ALA A 104 -5.26 1.32 -3.61
CA ALA A 104 -4.87 0.56 -2.42
C ALA A 104 -5.45 1.20 -1.15
N VAL A 105 -5.24 2.50 -0.95
CA VAL A 105 -5.76 3.19 0.25
C VAL A 105 -7.28 3.31 0.26
N TRP A 106 -7.92 3.40 -0.90
CA TRP A 106 -9.38 3.34 -0.94
C TRP A 106 -9.87 2.00 -0.39
N HIS A 107 -9.34 0.88 -0.87
CA HIS A 107 -9.70 -0.45 -0.34
C HIS A 107 -9.33 -0.61 1.13
N ALA A 108 -8.17 -0.10 1.56
CA ALA A 108 -7.78 -0.09 2.97
C ALA A 108 -8.81 0.64 3.84
N ALA A 109 -9.29 1.81 3.41
CA ALA A 109 -10.32 2.57 4.12
C ALA A 109 -11.67 1.83 4.16
N GLN A 110 -12.03 1.08 3.11
CA GLN A 110 -13.21 0.22 3.14
C GLN A 110 -13.05 -0.90 4.17
N ILE A 111 -11.85 -1.51 4.31
CA ILE A 111 -11.58 -2.49 5.38
C ILE A 111 -11.83 -1.87 6.75
N ILE A 112 -11.31 -0.66 7.01
CA ILE A 112 -11.56 0.05 8.27
C ILE A 112 -13.06 0.27 8.50
N ARG A 113 -13.82 0.69 7.48
CA ARG A 113 -15.28 0.83 7.57
C ARG A 113 -15.96 -0.47 7.98
N GLU A 114 -15.65 -1.57 7.28
CA GLU A 114 -16.27 -2.86 7.57
C GLU A 114 -15.92 -3.35 8.98
N LEU A 115 -14.67 -3.19 9.41
CA LEU A 115 -14.23 -3.58 10.75
C LEU A 115 -14.90 -2.77 11.87
N ARG A 116 -15.21 -1.49 11.64
CA ARG A 116 -15.98 -0.67 12.57
C ARG A 116 -17.43 -1.13 12.74
N ALA A 117 -18.01 -1.75 11.71
CA ALA A 117 -19.35 -2.31 11.76
C ALA A 117 -19.40 -3.70 12.38
N LEU A 118 -18.26 -4.38 12.51
CA LEU A 118 -18.18 -5.69 13.15
C LEU A 118 -18.36 -5.60 14.66
N ALA A 119 -18.92 -6.66 15.24
CA ALA A 119 -18.91 -6.81 16.68
C ALA A 119 -17.47 -6.98 17.18
N PRO A 120 -17.06 -6.39 18.31
CA PRO A 120 -15.66 -6.38 18.76
C PRO A 120 -15.03 -7.77 18.89
N GLN A 121 -15.82 -8.79 19.26
CA GLN A 121 -15.39 -10.18 19.35
C GLN A 121 -14.96 -10.81 18.01
N CYS A 122 -15.38 -10.22 16.90
CA CYS A 122 -15.05 -10.67 15.54
C CYS A 122 -13.69 -10.14 15.09
N LEU A 123 -13.07 -9.22 15.83
CA LEU A 123 -11.73 -8.73 15.54
C LEU A 123 -10.68 -9.80 15.92
N ARG A 124 -10.54 -10.87 15.15
CA ARG A 124 -9.54 -11.92 15.35
C ARG A 124 -9.14 -12.60 14.05
N ASP A 125 -8.08 -13.40 14.12
CA ASP A 125 -7.60 -14.20 12.99
C ASP A 125 -7.36 -13.31 11.76
N PHE A 126 -8.13 -13.53 10.68
CA PHE A 126 -8.02 -12.79 9.44
C PHE A 126 -8.33 -11.29 9.58
N THR A 127 -9.33 -10.91 10.38
CA THR A 127 -9.73 -9.49 10.46
C THR A 127 -8.68 -8.64 11.18
N ALA A 128 -7.94 -9.23 12.12
CA ALA A 128 -6.81 -8.58 12.77
C ALA A 128 -5.64 -8.37 11.79
N VAL A 129 -5.36 -9.36 10.94
CA VAL A 129 -4.36 -9.24 9.87
C VAL A 129 -4.77 -8.18 8.83
N ALA A 130 -6.04 -8.18 8.43
CA ALA A 130 -6.58 -7.19 7.50
C ALA A 130 -6.52 -5.77 8.09
N LEU A 131 -6.80 -5.60 9.39
CA LEU A 131 -6.63 -4.33 10.10
C LEU A 131 -5.17 -3.88 10.07
N TYR A 132 -4.24 -4.78 10.38
CA TYR A 132 -2.81 -4.46 10.38
C TYR A 132 -2.32 -4.01 8.99
N HIS A 133 -2.61 -4.77 7.94
CA HIS A 133 -2.15 -4.45 6.59
C HIS A 133 -2.81 -3.17 6.04
N SER A 134 -4.10 -2.96 6.31
CA SER A 134 -4.80 -1.73 5.89
C SER A 134 -4.27 -0.49 6.62
N THR A 135 -3.99 -0.59 7.92
CA THR A 135 -3.37 0.50 8.69
C THR A 135 -2.00 0.84 8.13
N LEU A 136 -1.18 -0.17 7.84
CA LEU A 136 0.16 0.03 7.29
C LEU A 136 0.13 0.69 5.91
N ALA A 137 -0.82 0.29 5.05
CA ALA A 137 -1.03 0.90 3.75
C ALA A 137 -1.44 2.38 3.86
N LEU A 138 -2.40 2.69 4.74
CA LEU A 138 -2.86 4.06 4.99
C LEU A 138 -1.73 4.93 5.54
N TRP A 139 -0.96 4.41 6.50
CA TRP A 139 0.17 5.11 7.11
C TRP A 139 1.27 5.42 6.08
N ALA A 140 1.73 4.42 5.33
CA ALA A 140 2.80 4.61 4.35
C ALA A 140 2.38 5.57 3.21
N TYR A 141 1.11 5.51 2.81
CA TYR A 141 0.56 6.45 1.85
C TYR A 141 0.55 7.89 2.40
N GLY A 142 0.09 8.04 3.65
CA GLY A 142 0.08 9.31 4.37
C GLY A 142 1.45 9.96 4.42
N MET A 143 2.46 9.19 4.83
CA MET A 143 3.86 9.62 4.80
C MET A 143 4.25 10.10 3.40
N GLY A 144 4.07 9.26 2.36
CA GLY A 144 4.48 9.59 0.99
C GLY A 144 3.80 10.82 0.39
N VAL A 145 2.56 11.12 0.78
CA VAL A 145 1.85 12.31 0.31
C VAL A 145 2.19 13.56 1.12
N ALA A 146 2.48 13.44 2.42
CA ALA A 146 2.79 14.58 3.29
C ALA A 146 3.96 15.42 2.72
N ASP A 147 5.04 14.76 2.30
CA ASP A 147 6.22 15.40 1.71
C ASP A 147 5.93 16.12 0.38
N LEU A 148 4.96 15.62 -0.40
CA LEU A 148 4.57 16.20 -1.69
C LEU A 148 3.66 17.43 -1.53
N THR A 149 3.02 17.60 -0.38
CA THR A 149 2.00 18.63 -0.14
C THR A 149 2.55 19.89 0.53
N GLY A 150 3.71 20.37 0.05
CA GLY A 150 4.19 21.71 0.36
C GLY A 150 3.36 22.81 -0.32
N THR A 151 2.11 23.03 0.12
CA THR A 151 1.36 24.32 0.05
C THR A 151 -0.13 24.12 0.40
N ALA A 152 -0.52 24.75 1.51
CA ALA A 152 -1.86 24.78 2.08
C ALA A 152 -2.85 25.60 1.21
N THR A 153 -3.32 25.01 0.12
CA THR A 153 -4.64 25.39 -0.44
C THR A 153 -5.67 24.41 0.09
N ALA A 154 -6.83 24.93 0.53
CA ALA A 154 -7.91 24.12 1.08
C ALA A 154 -8.42 23.13 0.02
N LYS A 155 -7.89 21.91 0.05
CA LYS A 155 -8.31 20.82 -0.83
C LYS A 155 -9.68 20.31 -0.36
N VAL A 156 -10.52 19.92 -1.32
CA VAL A 156 -11.84 19.32 -1.04
C VAL A 156 -11.62 18.03 -0.25
N PRO A 157 -12.24 17.86 0.94
CA PRO A 157 -12.10 16.64 1.73
C PRO A 157 -12.80 15.47 1.04
N ILE A 158 -12.18 14.30 1.07
CA ILE A 158 -12.66 13.08 0.43
C ILE A 158 -12.65 11.95 1.45
N TRP A 159 -13.84 11.57 1.90
CA TRP A 159 -14.05 10.50 2.87
C TRP A 159 -13.87 9.14 2.22
N LEU A 160 -12.73 8.50 2.49
CA LEU A 160 -12.37 7.22 1.88
C LEU A 160 -13.09 6.03 2.50
N ASP A 161 -13.56 6.15 3.74
CA ASP A 161 -14.34 5.15 4.47
C ASP A 161 -15.86 5.31 4.24
N SER A 162 -16.27 6.09 3.24
CA SER A 162 -17.66 6.18 2.78
C SER A 162 -17.92 5.26 1.58
N PRO A 163 -19.19 4.98 1.24
CA PRO A 163 -19.52 4.31 -0.02
C PRO A 163 -18.91 5.05 -1.21
N GLU A 164 -18.69 4.32 -2.29
CA GLU A 164 -18.10 4.87 -3.50
C GLU A 164 -18.93 6.03 -4.06
N THR A 165 -18.30 7.18 -4.25
CA THR A 165 -18.91 8.38 -4.83
C THR A 165 -18.10 8.86 -6.03
N GLU A 166 -18.71 9.74 -6.84
CA GLU A 166 -18.01 10.35 -7.96
C GLU A 166 -16.76 11.14 -7.52
N HIS A 167 -16.77 11.75 -6.33
CA HIS A 167 -15.61 12.44 -5.78
C HIS A 167 -14.46 11.49 -5.46
N VAL A 168 -14.75 10.32 -4.90
CA VAL A 168 -13.77 9.26 -4.65
C VAL A 168 -13.18 8.75 -5.98
N GLN A 169 -14.02 8.48 -6.98
CA GLN A 169 -13.55 8.02 -8.29
C GLN A 169 -12.67 9.04 -9.01
N ARG A 170 -13.03 10.34 -8.93
CA ARG A 170 -12.18 11.42 -9.44
C ARG A 170 -10.87 11.54 -8.65
N SER A 171 -10.89 11.34 -7.33
CA SER A 171 -9.67 11.32 -6.52
C SER A 171 -8.74 10.21 -6.96
N ILE A 172 -9.25 8.99 -7.09
CA ILE A 172 -8.49 7.83 -7.54
C ILE A 172 -7.91 8.08 -8.94
N SER A 173 -8.73 8.59 -9.86
CA SER A 173 -8.32 8.79 -11.25
C SER A 173 -7.31 9.93 -11.42
N PHE A 174 -7.46 11.04 -10.69
CA PHE A 174 -6.73 12.29 -10.96
C PHE A 174 -5.88 12.81 -9.79
N GLY A 175 -5.87 12.14 -8.63
CA GLY A 175 -5.10 12.57 -7.46
C GLY A 175 -5.58 13.88 -6.84
N ARG A 176 -6.88 14.20 -6.94
CA ARG A 176 -7.44 15.45 -6.43
C ARG A 176 -8.19 15.25 -5.11
N GLY A 177 -8.02 16.20 -4.19
CA GLY A 177 -8.69 16.25 -2.88
C GLY A 177 -7.76 15.90 -1.72
N GLN A 178 -8.27 16.06 -0.50
CA GLN A 178 -7.60 15.64 0.73
C GLN A 178 -8.22 14.32 1.20
N PRO A 179 -7.47 13.22 1.26
CA PRO A 179 -8.00 11.95 1.74
C PRO A 179 -8.24 12.00 3.25
N MET A 180 -9.46 11.66 3.67
CA MET A 180 -9.88 11.70 5.07
C MET A 180 -10.61 10.42 5.47
N LEU A 181 -10.59 10.10 6.77
CA LEU A 181 -11.39 9.07 7.41
C LEU A 181 -12.26 9.70 8.49
N HIS A 182 -13.47 9.18 8.70
CA HIS A 182 -14.25 9.55 9.86
C HIS A 182 -13.53 9.07 11.12
N GLY A 183 -13.50 9.88 12.17
CA GLY A 183 -12.98 9.41 13.46
C GLY A 183 -14.01 8.64 14.27
N GLU A 184 -13.56 7.95 15.32
CA GLU A 184 -14.40 7.05 16.12
C GLU A 184 -15.06 7.75 17.31
N THR A 185 -14.45 8.83 17.80
CA THR A 185 -14.95 9.60 18.93
C THR A 185 -15.62 10.89 18.46
N PRO A 186 -16.62 11.40 19.19
CA PRO A 186 -17.23 12.69 18.87
C PRO A 186 -16.25 13.87 18.97
N GLU A 187 -15.12 13.69 19.66
CA GLU A 187 -14.07 14.71 19.80
C GLU A 187 -13.16 14.79 18.57
N VAL A 188 -12.90 13.67 17.90
CA VAL A 188 -12.12 13.60 16.66
C VAL A 188 -13.06 13.21 15.53
N SER A 189 -13.72 14.19 14.91
CA SER A 189 -14.69 13.91 13.84
C SER A 189 -14.05 13.52 12.50
N ALA A 190 -12.78 13.90 12.29
CA ALA A 190 -12.11 13.80 11.00
C ALA A 190 -10.63 13.48 11.19
N VAL A 191 -10.15 12.47 10.47
CA VAL A 191 -8.76 11.99 10.49
C VAL A 191 -8.17 12.24 9.11
N ASP A 192 -7.12 13.06 9.05
CA ASP A 192 -6.38 13.31 7.82
C ASP A 192 -5.35 12.19 7.61
N LEU A 193 -5.37 11.54 6.45
CA LEU A 193 -4.39 10.48 6.15
C LEU A 193 -2.95 11.02 6.13
N CYS A 194 -2.74 12.30 5.81
CA CYS A 194 -1.41 12.90 5.79
C CYS A 194 -0.79 13.01 7.19
N ASP A 195 -1.60 12.92 8.25
CA ASP A 195 -1.10 12.86 9.63
C ASP A 195 -0.96 11.40 10.06
N SER A 196 0.28 10.90 9.97
CA SER A 196 0.64 9.51 10.31
C SER A 196 0.25 9.11 11.73
N THR A 197 0.24 10.07 12.66
CA THR A 197 -0.11 9.86 14.06
C THR A 197 -1.58 9.46 14.18
N THR A 198 -2.44 10.16 13.44
CA THR A 198 -3.89 9.99 13.51
C THR A 198 -4.36 8.68 12.86
N VAL A 199 -3.69 8.24 11.79
CA VAL A 199 -3.98 6.94 11.16
C VAL A 199 -3.73 5.78 12.13
N LEU A 200 -2.64 5.84 12.89
CA LEU A 200 -2.35 4.83 13.93
C LEU A 200 -3.38 4.90 15.07
N THR A 201 -3.80 6.09 15.48
CA THR A 201 -4.85 6.21 16.53
C THR A 201 -6.15 5.54 16.14
N VAL A 202 -6.56 5.58 14.86
CA VAL A 202 -7.78 4.89 14.39
C VAL A 202 -7.66 3.38 14.59
N ALA A 203 -6.53 2.77 14.20
CA ALA A 203 -6.31 1.35 14.40
C ALA A 203 -6.29 0.97 15.88
N LEU A 204 -5.74 1.85 16.72
CA LEU A 204 -5.71 1.66 18.16
C LEU A 204 -7.10 1.73 18.80
N CYS A 205 -7.95 2.66 18.39
CA CYS A 205 -9.32 2.71 18.89
C CYS A 205 -10.09 1.42 18.56
N ILE A 206 -9.98 0.91 17.33
CA ILE A 206 -10.61 -0.36 16.91
C ILE A 206 -10.10 -1.53 17.77
N THR A 207 -8.79 -1.60 18.00
CA THR A 207 -8.19 -2.69 18.80
C THR A 207 -8.48 -2.57 20.29
N ILE A 208 -8.51 -1.36 20.87
CA ILE A 208 -8.85 -1.13 22.29
C ILE A 208 -10.33 -1.46 22.54
N ILE A 209 -11.23 -1.06 21.65
CA ILE A 209 -12.65 -1.45 21.73
C ILE A 209 -12.80 -2.98 21.74
N ALA A 210 -11.96 -3.69 20.98
CA ALA A 210 -11.90 -5.15 21.01
C ALA A 210 -11.22 -5.74 22.27
N ALA A 211 -10.19 -5.08 22.80
CA ALA A 211 -9.37 -5.53 23.93
C ALA A 211 -9.97 -5.22 25.31
N LEU A 212 -10.97 -4.32 25.40
CA LEU A 212 -11.78 -4.13 26.62
C LEU A 212 -12.65 -5.36 26.97
N MET A 213 -12.64 -6.38 26.11
CA MET A 213 -13.14 -7.73 26.40
C MET A 213 -11.97 -8.64 26.83
N PRO A 214 -12.15 -9.53 27.82
CA PRO A 214 -11.02 -10.20 28.45
C PRO A 214 -10.41 -11.25 27.52
N MET A 215 -9.33 -10.96 26.78
CA MET A 215 -8.59 -12.02 26.05
C MET A 215 -7.14 -11.70 25.63
N ASN A 216 -6.27 -12.68 25.94
CA ASN A 216 -5.16 -13.27 25.17
C ASN A 216 -3.82 -12.49 24.95
N PRO A 217 -2.66 -13.03 25.41
CA PRO A 217 -1.33 -12.37 25.33
C PRO A 217 -0.78 -12.09 23.92
N LEU A 218 -1.31 -12.70 22.86
CA LEU A 218 -0.88 -12.42 21.48
C LEU A 218 -1.16 -10.98 21.04
N TRP A 219 -2.19 -10.34 21.61
CA TRP A 219 -2.54 -8.94 21.34
C TRP A 219 -1.50 -7.95 21.85
N TRP A 220 -0.88 -8.27 22.99
CA TRP A 220 0.22 -7.47 23.54
C TRP A 220 1.41 -7.43 22.57
N SER A 221 1.75 -8.56 21.94
CA SER A 221 2.85 -8.60 20.98
C SER A 221 2.59 -7.76 19.73
N ILE A 222 1.38 -7.80 19.15
CA ILE A 222 1.04 -7.03 17.94
C ILE A 222 1.02 -5.52 18.26
N LEU A 223 0.43 -5.14 19.39
CA LEU A 223 0.47 -3.75 19.86
C LEU A 223 1.91 -3.30 20.15
N CYS A 224 2.73 -4.12 20.80
CA CYS A 224 4.14 -3.81 21.03
C CYS A 224 4.93 -3.65 19.73
N THR A 225 4.69 -4.48 18.71
CA THR A 225 5.34 -4.31 17.40
C THR A 225 4.90 -3.04 16.69
N LEU A 226 3.63 -2.63 16.80
CA LEU A 226 3.15 -1.38 16.23
C LEU A 226 3.63 -0.13 16.99
N PHE A 227 3.83 -0.23 18.31
CA PHE A 227 4.18 0.91 19.16
C PHE A 227 5.68 1.08 19.43
N MET A 228 6.47 0.01 19.47
CA MET A 228 7.92 0.14 19.64
C MET A 228 8.55 0.87 18.45
N SER A 229 7.88 0.87 17.30
CA SER A 229 8.27 1.63 16.10
C SER A 229 7.99 3.13 16.14
N TYR A 230 7.11 3.57 17.05
CA TYR A 230 6.54 4.92 17.00
C TYR A 230 6.82 5.77 18.27
N SER A 231 7.28 5.15 19.36
CA SER A 231 7.49 5.82 20.65
C SER A 231 8.94 6.24 20.95
N ARG A 232 9.74 6.62 19.95
CA ARG A 232 11.01 7.32 20.17
C ARG A 232 11.19 8.49 19.22
#